data_AF-A0A7C3XQI4-F1
#
_entry.id   AF-A0A7C3XQI4-F1
#
_cell.length_a   1.000
_cell.length_b   1.000
_cell.length_c   1.000
_cell.angle_alpha   90.00
_cell.angle_beta   90.00
_cell.angle_gamma   90.00
#
_symmetry.space_group_name_H-M   'P 1'
#
loop_
_entity.id
_entity.type
_entity.pdbx_description
1 polymer ?
#
loop_
_entity_poly.entity_id
_entity_poly.type
_entity_poly.pdbx_seq_one_letter_code
_entity_poly.pdbx_strand_id
1 'polypeptide(L)'
;MDKYKTAIGIGITAIYERQIFPFMLSSAFTARTAVHEKDQVDEVKKDLEISVALSVGFSLLLAYLLTDVYTAVFGIIFALLLYYIYVKRGELL
;
A
#
# COMPACT_ATOMS: atom_id res chain seq x y z
N MET A 1 -15.97 9.48 20.34
CA MET A 1 -14.86 9.25 19.39
C MET A 1 -13.56 9.49 20.14
N ASP A 2 -12.73 8.46 20.30
CA ASP A 2 -11.50 8.55 21.07
C ASP A 2 -10.34 8.95 20.16
N LYS A 3 -9.89 10.20 20.29
CA LYS A 3 -8.84 10.78 19.43
C LYS A 3 -7.53 9.99 19.49
N TYR A 4 -7.23 9.36 20.61
CA TYR A 4 -6.00 8.58 20.78
C TYR A 4 -6.07 7.27 20.00
N LYS A 5 -7.21 6.58 20.03
CA LYS A 5 -7.42 5.35 19.24
C LYS A 5 -7.31 5.60 17.75
N THR A 6 -7.93 6.68 17.26
CA THR A 6 -7.85 7.06 15.84
C THR A 6 -6.42 7.41 15.44
N ALA A 7 -5.69 8.17 16.26
CA ALA A 7 -4.29 8.50 15.97
C ALA A 7 -3.38 7.25 15.93
N ILE A 8 -3.59 6.31 16.84
CA ILE A 8 -2.86 5.03 16.88
C ILE A 8 -3.20 4.20 15.63
N GLY A 9 -4.49 4.07 15.29
CA GLY A 9 -4.92 3.30 14.12
C GLY A 9 -4.31 3.86 12.83
N ILE A 10 -4.41 5.18 12.62
CA ILE A 10 -3.78 5.87 11.49
C ILE A 10 -2.27 5.63 11.45
N GLY A 11 -1.59 5.76 12.60
CA GLY A 11 -0.14 5.59 12.69
C GLY A 11 0.31 4.17 12.34
N ILE A 12 -0.36 3.15 12.89
CA ILE A 12 -0.05 1.74 12.63
C ILE A 12 -0.32 1.41 11.15
N THR A 13 -1.45 1.83 10.61
CA THR A 13 -1.78 1.67 9.19
C THR A 13 -0.69 2.26 8.29
N ALA A 14 -0.26 3.50 8.56
CA ALA A 14 0.78 4.14 7.75
C ALA A 14 2.13 3.38 7.79
N ILE A 15 2.51 2.86 8.96
CA ILE A 15 3.74 2.07 9.11
C ILE A 15 3.66 0.77 8.32
N TYR A 16 2.54 0.05 8.45
CA TYR A 16 2.37 -1.26 7.84
C TYR A 16 2.29 -1.18 6.30
N GLU A 17 1.46 -0.28 5.76
CA GLU A 17 1.31 -0.12 4.31
C GLU A 17 2.63 0.32 3.66
N ARG A 18 3.42 1.18 4.33
CA ARG A 18 4.75 1.56 3.88
C ARG A 18 5.73 0.38 3.79
N GLN A 19 5.49 -0.72 4.51
CA GLN A 19 6.33 -1.92 4.43
C GLN A 19 5.83 -2.92 3.36
N ILE A 20 4.52 -3.05 3.17
CA ILE A 20 3.96 -3.97 2.15
C ILE A 20 4.47 -3.61 0.76
N PHE A 21 4.35 -2.34 0.38
CA PHE A 21 4.69 -1.89 -0.97
C PHE A 21 6.15 -2.22 -1.35
N PRO A 22 7.18 -1.81 -0.57
CA PRO A 22 8.55 -2.21 -0.85
C PRO A 22 8.79 -3.72 -0.80
N PHE A 23 8.14 -4.45 0.12
CA PHE A 23 8.33 -5.90 0.25
C PHE A 23 7.88 -6.63 -1.03
N MET A 24 6.71 -6.31 -1.53
CA MET A 24 6.15 -6.91 -2.76
C MET A 24 6.91 -6.48 -4.01
N LEU A 25 7.62 -5.35 -3.98
CA LEU A 25 8.23 -4.73 -5.16
C LEU A 25 9.76 -4.88 -5.23
N SER A 26 10.45 -5.29 -4.15
CA SER A 26 11.90 -5.04 -4.01
C SER A 26 12.80 -5.66 -5.10
N SER A 27 12.45 -6.80 -5.71
CA SER A 27 13.25 -7.40 -6.77
C SER A 27 12.84 -6.93 -8.17
N ALA A 28 11.56 -7.10 -8.54
CA ALA A 28 11.05 -6.80 -9.87
C ALA A 28 10.98 -5.28 -10.17
N PHE A 29 10.63 -4.46 -9.16
CA PHE A 29 10.57 -3.00 -9.34
C PHE A 29 11.96 -2.38 -9.45
N THR A 30 12.92 -2.88 -8.66
CA THR A 30 14.33 -2.45 -8.75
C THR A 30 14.95 -2.83 -10.08
N ALA A 31 14.71 -4.07 -10.55
CA ALA A 31 15.13 -4.54 -11.85
C ALA A 31 14.59 -3.66 -12.98
N ARG A 32 13.31 -3.21 -12.90
CA ARG A 32 12.71 -2.34 -13.91
C ARG A 32 13.18 -0.88 -13.86
N THR A 33 13.41 -0.31 -12.68
CA THR A 33 14.02 1.04 -12.58
C THR A 33 15.48 1.06 -13.04
N ALA A 34 16.15 -0.11 -13.07
CA ALA A 34 17.52 -0.26 -13.52
C ALA A 34 17.62 -0.72 -14.99
N VAL A 35 16.66 -1.51 -15.49
CA VAL A 35 16.63 -2.11 -16.82
C VAL A 35 15.18 -2.19 -17.31
N HIS A 36 14.81 -1.45 -18.36
CA HIS A 36 13.46 -1.49 -18.95
C HIS A 36 13.22 -2.81 -19.72
N GLU A 37 13.03 -3.93 -19.02
CA GLU A 37 12.55 -5.19 -19.64
C GLU A 37 11.02 -5.21 -19.74
N LYS A 38 10.50 -5.51 -20.93
CA LYS A 38 9.05 -5.51 -21.25
C LYS A 38 8.26 -6.63 -20.58
N ASP A 39 8.90 -7.73 -20.22
CA ASP A 39 8.20 -8.90 -19.68
C ASP A 39 7.95 -8.81 -18.16
N GLN A 40 8.57 -7.85 -17.47
CA GLN A 40 8.42 -7.64 -16.02
C GLN A 40 7.30 -6.65 -15.66
N VAL A 41 6.67 -6.00 -16.65
CA VAL A 41 5.65 -4.94 -16.42
C VAL A 41 4.39 -5.50 -15.77
N ASP A 42 3.90 -6.61 -16.30
CA ASP A 42 2.61 -7.19 -15.89
C ASP A 42 2.71 -7.85 -14.50
N GLU A 43 3.85 -8.45 -14.17
CA GLU A 43 4.13 -8.98 -12.83
C GLU A 43 4.15 -7.86 -11.80
N VAL A 44 4.84 -6.75 -12.09
CA VAL A 44 4.89 -5.58 -11.20
C VAL A 44 3.52 -4.95 -10.99
N LYS A 45 2.68 -4.87 -12.05
CA LYS A 45 1.30 -4.39 -11.91
C LYS A 45 0.49 -5.30 -10.99
N LYS A 46 0.62 -6.61 -11.17
CA LYS A 46 -0.06 -7.60 -10.32
C LYS A 46 0.41 -7.52 -8.87
N ASP A 47 1.70 -7.35 -8.63
CA ASP A 47 2.25 -7.19 -7.27
C ASP A 47 1.78 -5.89 -6.62
N LEU A 48 1.64 -4.81 -7.39
CA LEU A 48 1.02 -3.56 -6.93
C LEU A 48 -0.45 -3.74 -6.55
N GLU A 49 -1.23 -4.45 -7.36
CA GLU A 49 -2.63 -4.76 -7.07
C GLU A 49 -2.76 -5.60 -5.79
N ILE A 50 -1.91 -6.62 -5.64
CA ILE A 50 -1.85 -7.44 -4.43
C ILE A 50 -1.46 -6.58 -3.22
N SER A 51 -0.50 -5.67 -3.37
CA SER A 51 -0.08 -4.74 -2.31
C SER A 51 -1.23 -3.86 -1.83
N VAL A 52 -2.03 -3.32 -2.76
CA VAL A 52 -3.23 -2.53 -2.43
C VAL A 52 -4.26 -3.40 -1.72
N ALA A 53 -4.55 -4.59 -2.23
CA ALA A 53 -5.53 -5.49 -1.62
C ALA A 53 -5.15 -5.86 -0.18
N LEU A 54 -3.87 -6.18 0.07
CA LEU A 54 -3.35 -6.46 1.41
C LEU A 54 -3.43 -5.23 2.31
N SER A 55 -3.03 -4.05 1.82
CA SER A 55 -3.08 -2.79 2.56
C SER A 55 -4.51 -2.47 3.01
N VAL A 56 -5.47 -2.53 2.08
CA VAL A 56 -6.89 -2.32 2.37
C VAL A 56 -7.42 -3.37 3.35
N GLY A 57 -7.09 -4.66 3.14
CA GLY A 57 -7.53 -5.75 4.02
C GLY A 57 -7.06 -5.56 5.46
N PHE A 58 -5.78 -5.22 5.66
CA PHE A 58 -5.24 -4.96 6.99
C PHE A 58 -5.81 -3.70 7.62
N SER A 59 -6.00 -2.63 6.85
CA SER A 59 -6.60 -1.38 7.33
C SER A 59 -8.06 -1.57 7.78
N LEU A 60 -8.83 -2.41 7.07
CA LEU A 60 -10.18 -2.79 7.49
C LEU A 60 -10.16 -3.67 8.75
N LEU A 61 -9.24 -4.63 8.85
CA LEU A 61 -9.09 -5.47 10.03
C LEU A 61 -8.73 -4.64 11.27
N LEU A 62 -7.80 -3.69 11.12
CA LEU A 62 -7.39 -2.81 12.20
C LEU A 62 -8.52 -1.88 12.63
N ALA A 63 -9.26 -1.31 11.67
CA ALA A 63 -10.44 -0.50 11.93
C ALA A 63 -11.53 -1.28 12.69
N TYR A 64 -11.73 -2.56 12.34
CA TYR A 64 -12.65 -3.44 13.04
C TYR A 64 -12.22 -3.68 14.49
N LEU A 65 -10.94 -4.01 14.73
CA LEU A 65 -10.39 -4.24 16.08
C LEU A 65 -10.43 -2.98 16.95
N LEU A 66 -10.18 -1.81 16.37
CA LEU A 66 -10.20 -0.53 17.09
C LEU A 66 -11.60 0.08 17.17
N THR A 67 -12.60 -0.49 16.50
CA THR A 67 -13.94 0.09 16.31
C THR A 67 -13.89 1.54 15.81
N ASP A 68 -12.99 1.80 14.85
CA ASP A 68 -12.71 3.14 14.33
C ASP A 68 -12.73 3.20 12.79
N VAL A 69 -13.81 3.78 12.25
CA VAL A 69 -14.00 3.93 10.80
C VAL A 69 -12.95 4.83 10.15
N TYR A 70 -12.41 5.82 10.87
CA TYR A 70 -11.42 6.74 10.30
C TYR A 70 -10.10 6.05 9.97
N THR A 71 -9.73 5.03 10.74
CA THR A 71 -8.59 4.16 10.43
C THR A 71 -8.77 3.47 9.07
N ALA A 72 -9.97 2.94 8.78
CA ALA A 72 -10.26 2.32 7.48
C ALA A 72 -10.20 3.33 6.34
N VAL A 73 -10.85 4.50 6.51
CA VAL A 73 -10.87 5.55 5.47
C VAL A 73 -9.46 6.04 5.17
N PHE A 74 -8.65 6.30 6.21
CA PHE A 74 -7.26 6.70 6.04
C PHE A 74 -6.45 5.63 5.31
N GLY A 75 -6.55 4.37 5.72
CA GLY A 75 -5.81 3.28 5.09
C GLY A 75 -6.14 3.08 3.62
N ILE A 76 -7.43 3.14 3.25
CA ILE A 76 -7.83 3.04 1.84
C ILE A 76 -7.23 4.19 1.02
N ILE A 77 -7.31 5.43 1.52
CA ILE A 77 -6.74 6.60 0.83
C ILE A 77 -5.22 6.48 0.73
N PHE A 78 -4.56 6.04 1.80
CA PHE A 78 -3.10 5.93 1.86
C PHE A 78 -2.58 4.82 0.93
N ALA A 79 -3.23 3.66 0.89
CA ALA A 79 -2.91 2.57 -0.02
C ALA A 79 -3.03 3.01 -1.49
N LEU A 80 -4.10 3.74 -1.85
CA LEU A 80 -4.28 4.28 -3.20
C LEU A 80 -3.22 5.34 -3.55
N LEU A 81 -2.84 6.17 -2.57
CA LEU A 81 -1.79 7.17 -2.75
C LEU A 81 -0.42 6.51 -2.98
N LEU A 82 -0.09 5.45 -2.22
CA LEU A 82 1.11 4.66 -2.45
C LEU A 82 1.08 3.98 -3.82
N TYR A 83 -0.03 3.36 -4.19
CA TYR A 83 -0.20 2.78 -5.53
C TYR A 83 0.08 3.80 -6.63
N TYR A 84 -0.53 4.99 -6.56
CA TYR A 84 -0.29 6.06 -7.52
C TYR A 84 1.19 6.47 -7.60
N ILE A 85 1.85 6.65 -6.44
CA ILE A 85 3.27 7.01 -6.38
C ILE A 85 4.13 5.94 -7.07
N TYR A 86 3.88 4.66 -6.79
CA TYR A 86 4.66 3.57 -7.38
C TYR A 86 4.37 3.38 -8.87
N VAL A 87 3.12 3.50 -9.31
CA VAL A 87 2.75 3.48 -10.74
C VAL A 87 3.46 4.59 -11.50
N LYS A 88 3.46 5.81 -10.95
CA LYS A 88 4.12 6.97 -11.55
C LYS A 88 5.64 6.83 -11.56
N ARG A 89 6.23 6.35 -10.45
CA ARG A 89 7.68 6.17 -10.33
C ARG A 89 8.20 5.04 -11.20
N GLY A 90 7.40 4.01 -11.40
CA GLY A 90 7.75 2.85 -12.21
C GLY A 90 7.48 3.01 -13.69
N GLU A 91 6.97 4.15 -14.18
CA GLU A 91 6.54 4.33 -15.58
C GLU A 91 5.63 3.16 -16.04
N LEU A 92 4.61 2.85 -15.23
CA LEU A 92 3.66 1.77 -15.47
C LEU A 92 2.41 2.22 -16.24
N LEU A 93 2.32 3.53 -16.55
CA LEU A 93 1.29 4.21 -17.33
C LEU A 93 1.79 4.57 -18.72
#